data_AF-A0A9E2D9X7-F1
#
_entry.id   AF-A0A9E2D9X7-F1
#
_cell.length_a   1.000
_cell.length_b   1.000
_cell.length_c   1.000
_cell.angle_alpha   90.00
_cell.angle_beta   90.00
_cell.angle_gamma   90.00
#
_symmetry.space_group_name_H-M   'P 1'
#
loop_
_entity.id
_entity.type
_entity.pdbx_description
1 polymer ?
#
loop_
_entity_poly.entity_id
_entity_poly.type
_entity_poly.pdbx_seq_one_letter_code
_entity_poly.pdbx_strand_id
1 'polypeptide(L)'
;MKTLPLLLALLLFISIRMNAQVDQPKSDDLLSEISADDKASIALLPDRFLISQRIFWGERGLMRNFSRFELTPEKRQKELDIRRFMLVSHQVTGFATLAGMVAQGIVGAKLYKGENVRDLHTALAAGVNIGYFTTAGLSLFAPPKMLNERKGYSSIKLHKYLAIVHLSSMIATNILAGQLEGNPRLRPYHRAAAFTAFGSFATAMIVIKF
;
A
#
# COMPACT_ATOMS: atom_id res chain seq x y z
N MET A 1 1.04 18.67 29.61
CA MET A 1 -0.43 18.47 29.46
C MET A 1 -1.04 19.12 28.20
N LYS A 2 -0.37 20.04 27.48
CA LYS A 2 -0.94 20.72 26.29
C LYS A 2 -0.89 19.91 24.97
N THR A 3 -0.17 18.79 24.92
CA THR A 3 0.03 17.96 23.71
C THR A 3 -1.04 16.87 23.52
N LEU A 4 -1.69 16.45 24.60
CA LEU A 4 -2.73 15.42 24.58
C LEU A 4 -4.00 15.85 23.79
N PRO A 5 -4.54 17.07 23.93
CA PRO A 5 -5.69 17.49 23.12
C PRO A 5 -5.34 17.66 21.64
N LEU A 6 -4.08 18.02 21.32
CA LEU A 6 -3.60 18.11 19.94
C LEU A 6 -3.49 16.73 19.29
N LEU A 7 -3.02 15.72 20.04
CA LEU A 7 -2.92 14.35 19.58
C LEU A 7 -4.31 13.73 19.36
N LEU A 8 -5.25 14.02 20.27
CA LEU A 8 -6.64 13.56 20.17
C LEU A 8 -7.37 14.22 19.00
N ALA A 9 -7.17 15.53 18.79
CA ALA A 9 -7.71 16.25 17.65
C ALA A 9 -7.11 15.76 16.31
N LEU A 10 -5.81 15.45 16.29
CA LEU A 10 -5.15 14.86 15.12
C LEU A 10 -5.71 13.46 14.81
N LEU A 11 -5.90 12.62 15.83
CA LEU A 11 -6.52 11.29 15.69
C LEU A 11 -7.97 11.41 15.20
N LEU A 12 -8.77 12.35 15.73
CA LEU A 12 -10.13 12.62 15.26
C LEU A 12 -10.14 13.11 13.80
N PHE A 13 -9.21 13.99 13.42
CA PHE A 13 -9.07 14.49 12.06
C PHE A 13 -8.65 13.40 11.07
N ILE A 14 -7.82 12.45 11.50
CA ILE A 14 -7.44 11.28 10.70
C ILE A 14 -8.66 10.37 10.49
N SER A 15 -9.45 10.11 11.54
CA SER A 15 -10.68 9.30 11.47
C SER A 15 -11.73 9.88 10.53
N ILE A 16 -11.95 11.21 10.55
CA ILE A 16 -12.91 11.89 9.67
C ILE A 16 -12.45 11.85 8.20
N ARG A 17 -11.13 11.87 7.94
CA ARG A 17 -10.56 11.82 6.57
C ARG A 17 -10.49 10.42 5.97
N MET A 18 -10.53 9.34 6.77
CA MET A 18 -10.61 7.97 6.24
C MET A 18 -11.96 7.69 5.56
N ASN A 19 -13.04 8.34 5.99
CA ASN A 19 -14.34 8.24 5.32
C ASN A 19 -14.46 9.11 4.05
N ALA A 20 -13.54 10.08 3.84
CA ALA A 20 -13.77 11.17 2.90
C ALA A 20 -13.23 10.97 1.49
N GLN A 21 -12.35 9.99 1.20
CA GLN A 21 -11.85 9.85 -0.18
C GLN A 21 -11.21 8.48 -0.46
N VAL A 22 -12.05 7.45 -0.60
CA VAL A 22 -11.76 6.44 -1.61
C VAL A 22 -12.24 7.09 -2.90
N ASP A 23 -11.32 7.56 -3.73
CA ASP A 23 -11.64 8.08 -5.06
C ASP A 23 -12.14 6.90 -5.90
N GLN A 24 -13.43 6.60 -5.74
CA GLN A 24 -14.12 5.50 -6.37
C GLN A 24 -14.22 5.84 -7.85
N PRO A 25 -13.68 5.01 -8.76
CA PRO A 25 -14.25 5.03 -10.09
C PRO A 25 -15.70 4.59 -9.91
N LYS A 26 -16.63 5.49 -10.23
CA LYS A 26 -18.10 5.27 -10.26
C LYS A 26 -18.52 4.03 -11.07
N SER A 27 -17.57 3.32 -11.67
CA SER A 27 -17.70 2.16 -12.54
C SER A 27 -17.91 0.83 -11.84
N ASP A 28 -17.41 0.64 -10.61
CA ASP A 28 -17.51 -0.66 -9.93
C ASP A 28 -18.96 -0.95 -9.48
N ASP A 29 -19.81 0.07 -9.42
CA ASP A 29 -21.25 -0.03 -9.18
C ASP A 29 -22.06 -0.14 -10.48
N LEU A 30 -21.48 0.25 -11.64
CA LEU A 30 -22.19 0.21 -12.93
C LEU A 30 -22.60 -1.21 -13.34
N LEU A 31 -21.85 -2.25 -12.95
CA LEU A 31 -22.24 -3.63 -13.24
C LEU A 31 -23.54 -4.05 -12.55
N SER A 32 -23.90 -3.39 -11.44
CA SER A 32 -25.16 -3.64 -10.74
C SER A 32 -26.33 -2.92 -11.42
N GLU A 33 -26.08 -1.80 -12.08
CA GLU A 33 -27.06 -0.95 -12.76
C GLU A 33 -27.33 -1.35 -14.23
N ILE A 34 -26.47 -2.18 -14.83
CA ILE A 34 -26.58 -2.58 -16.24
C ILE A 34 -27.56 -3.75 -16.43
N SER A 35 -28.42 -3.63 -17.45
CA SER A 35 -29.40 -4.64 -17.90
C SER A 35 -28.75 -6.01 -18.15
N ALA A 36 -29.50 -7.10 -17.94
CA ALA A 36 -28.98 -8.46 -18.17
C ALA A 36 -28.46 -8.68 -19.60
N ASP A 37 -29.10 -8.06 -20.60
CA ASP A 37 -28.70 -8.12 -22.03
C ASP A 37 -27.39 -7.37 -22.33
N ASP A 38 -27.10 -6.28 -21.62
CA ASP A 38 -25.90 -5.46 -21.85
C ASP A 38 -24.64 -6.05 -21.22
N LYS A 39 -24.78 -6.90 -20.17
CA LYS A 39 -23.67 -7.57 -19.48
C LYS A 39 -22.86 -8.50 -20.39
N ALA A 40 -23.45 -9.00 -21.48
CA ALA A 40 -22.77 -9.87 -22.44
C ALA A 40 -21.73 -9.14 -23.32
N SER A 41 -21.80 -7.80 -23.42
CA SER A 41 -20.93 -6.99 -24.28
C SER A 41 -19.71 -6.38 -23.57
N ILE A 42 -19.68 -6.44 -22.23
CA ILE A 42 -18.66 -5.76 -21.41
C ILE A 42 -17.50 -6.71 -21.12
N ALA A 43 -16.28 -6.28 -21.48
CA ALA A 43 -15.07 -6.98 -21.09
C ALA A 43 -14.97 -7.10 -19.57
N LEU A 44 -14.97 -8.33 -19.05
CA LEU A 44 -14.92 -8.60 -17.61
C LEU A 44 -13.55 -8.32 -17.00
N LEU A 45 -12.49 -8.34 -17.81
CA LEU A 45 -11.11 -8.12 -17.39
C LEU A 45 -10.50 -6.94 -18.18
N PRO A 46 -9.56 -6.20 -17.58
CA PRO A 46 -8.86 -5.13 -18.28
C PRO A 46 -7.80 -5.69 -19.24
N ASP A 47 -7.45 -4.91 -20.26
CA ASP A 47 -6.38 -5.29 -21.21
C ASP A 47 -4.99 -5.34 -20.56
N ARG A 48 -4.79 -4.54 -19.49
CA ARG A 48 -3.51 -4.38 -18.81
C ARG A 48 -3.56 -4.90 -17.37
N PHE A 49 -2.64 -5.82 -17.09
CA PHE A 49 -2.46 -6.45 -15.77
C PHE A 49 -1.11 -6.08 -15.16
N LEU A 50 -1.05 -6.04 -13.83
CA LEU A 50 0.19 -6.34 -13.12
C LEU A 50 0.53 -7.83 -13.27
N ILE A 51 1.81 -8.19 -13.19
CA ILE A 51 2.23 -9.60 -13.34
C ILE A 51 1.55 -10.50 -12.29
N SER A 52 1.54 -10.08 -11.03
CA SER A 52 0.83 -10.76 -9.94
C SER A 52 -0.67 -10.91 -10.25
N GLN A 53 -1.31 -9.85 -10.73
CA GLN A 53 -2.72 -9.89 -11.09
C GLN A 53 -3.01 -10.86 -12.23
N ARG A 54 -2.14 -10.93 -13.24
CA ARG A 54 -2.27 -11.88 -14.34
C ARG A 54 -2.15 -13.32 -13.85
N ILE A 55 -1.18 -13.60 -12.98
CA ILE A 55 -0.92 -14.94 -12.43
C ILE A 55 -2.12 -15.43 -11.61
N PHE A 56 -2.69 -14.58 -10.74
CA PHE A 56 -3.79 -15.01 -9.86
C PHE A 56 -5.17 -14.84 -10.51
N TRP A 57 -5.44 -13.71 -11.15
CA TRP A 57 -6.79 -13.27 -11.53
C TRP A 57 -7.00 -13.16 -13.05
N GLY A 58 -6.01 -13.47 -13.88
CA GLY A 58 -6.19 -13.47 -15.34
C GLY A 58 -7.19 -14.54 -15.82
N GLU A 59 -7.43 -14.60 -17.13
CA GLU A 59 -8.31 -15.62 -17.73
C GLU A 59 -7.89 -17.05 -17.42
N ARG A 60 -6.58 -17.29 -17.30
CA ARG A 60 -5.98 -18.57 -16.89
C ARG A 60 -5.29 -18.46 -15.53
N GLY A 61 -5.73 -17.51 -14.69
CA GLY A 61 -5.13 -17.27 -13.39
C GLY A 61 -5.47 -18.35 -12.38
N LEU A 62 -4.64 -18.50 -11.33
CA LEU A 62 -4.81 -19.51 -10.28
C LEU A 62 -6.19 -19.49 -9.62
N MET A 63 -6.80 -18.30 -9.48
CA MET A 63 -8.11 -18.15 -8.86
C MET A 63 -9.24 -18.78 -9.68
N ARG A 64 -9.03 -18.98 -11.00
CA ARG A 64 -10.01 -19.62 -11.88
C ARG A 64 -10.25 -21.10 -11.57
N ASN A 65 -9.35 -21.73 -10.80
CA ASN A 65 -9.52 -23.10 -10.32
C ASN A 65 -10.61 -23.24 -9.24
N PHE A 66 -11.11 -22.13 -8.69
CA PHE A 66 -12.20 -22.14 -7.72
C PHE A 66 -13.51 -21.70 -8.39
N SER A 67 -14.57 -22.49 -8.24
CA SER A 67 -15.89 -22.20 -8.83
C SER A 67 -16.46 -20.83 -8.44
N ARG A 68 -16.08 -20.30 -7.28
CA ARG A 68 -16.46 -18.95 -6.82
C ARG A 68 -15.84 -17.79 -7.63
N PHE A 69 -14.85 -18.06 -8.47
CA PHE A 69 -14.14 -17.08 -9.30
C PHE A 69 -14.11 -17.50 -10.77
N GLU A 70 -15.12 -18.20 -11.27
CA GLU A 70 -15.30 -18.30 -12.72
C GLU A 70 -15.59 -16.92 -13.33
N LEU A 71 -15.25 -16.74 -14.61
CA LEU A 71 -15.44 -15.46 -15.31
C LEU A 71 -16.88 -15.26 -15.76
N THR A 72 -17.74 -14.88 -14.83
CA THR A 72 -19.10 -14.40 -15.10
C THR A 72 -19.27 -12.99 -14.52
N PRO A 73 -20.21 -12.17 -15.04
CA PRO A 73 -20.46 -10.83 -14.48
C PRO A 73 -20.71 -10.83 -12.96
N GLU A 74 -21.48 -11.80 -12.45
CA GLU A 74 -21.81 -11.87 -11.01
C GLU A 74 -20.59 -12.22 -10.15
N LYS A 75 -19.77 -13.17 -10.59
CA LYS A 75 -18.55 -13.57 -9.88
C LYS A 75 -17.47 -12.50 -9.99
N ARG A 76 -17.47 -11.76 -11.11
CA ARG A 76 -16.59 -10.62 -11.29
C ARG A 76 -16.91 -9.49 -10.30
N GLN A 77 -18.18 -9.24 -10.00
CA GLN A 77 -18.55 -8.29 -8.94
C GLN A 77 -17.93 -8.69 -7.58
N LYS A 78 -17.96 -9.97 -7.23
CA LYS A 78 -17.33 -10.47 -5.99
C LYS A 78 -15.82 -10.24 -5.97
N GLU A 79 -15.14 -10.35 -7.11
CA GLU A 79 -13.71 -9.99 -7.21
C GLU A 79 -13.48 -8.49 -6.99
N LEU A 80 -14.40 -7.63 -7.43
CA LEU A 80 -14.31 -6.18 -7.19
C LEU A 80 -14.56 -5.84 -5.72
N ASP A 81 -15.46 -6.54 -5.04
CA ASP A 81 -15.65 -6.41 -3.59
C ASP A 81 -14.39 -6.81 -2.82
N ILE A 82 -13.75 -7.92 -3.21
CA ILE A 82 -12.45 -8.34 -2.65
C ILE A 82 -11.38 -7.28 -2.92
N ARG A 83 -11.31 -6.76 -4.15
CA ARG A 83 -10.39 -5.68 -4.50
C ARG A 83 -10.61 -4.47 -3.61
N ARG A 84 -11.85 -4.03 -3.42
CA ARG A 84 -12.20 -2.89 -2.56
C ARG A 84 -11.74 -3.14 -1.13
N PHE A 85 -12.03 -4.32 -0.57
CA PHE A 85 -11.58 -4.70 0.76
C PHE A 85 -10.05 -4.67 0.90
N MET A 86 -9.34 -5.25 -0.08
CA MET A 86 -7.87 -5.27 -0.07
C MET A 86 -7.27 -3.87 -0.18
N LEU A 87 -7.84 -2.98 -0.99
CA LEU A 87 -7.34 -1.62 -1.16
C LEU A 87 -7.67 -0.70 0.03
N VAL A 88 -8.82 -0.87 0.67
CA VAL A 88 -9.12 -0.19 1.95
C VAL A 88 -8.16 -0.68 3.03
N SER A 89 -7.94 -2.00 3.12
CA SER A 89 -6.95 -2.57 4.03
C SER A 89 -5.54 -2.03 3.74
N HIS A 90 -5.14 -1.92 2.47
CA HIS A 90 -3.87 -1.32 2.08
C HIS A 90 -3.71 0.11 2.61
N GLN A 91 -4.75 0.94 2.52
CA GLN A 91 -4.73 2.29 3.06
C GLN A 91 -4.60 2.31 4.59
N VAL A 92 -5.42 1.51 5.28
CA VAL A 92 -5.43 1.42 6.75
C VAL A 92 -4.07 0.94 7.27
N THR A 93 -3.58 -0.20 6.75
CA THR A 93 -2.28 -0.76 7.12
C THR A 93 -1.14 0.17 6.70
N GLY A 94 -1.29 0.92 5.61
CA GLY A 94 -0.35 1.95 5.20
C GLY A 94 -0.19 3.05 6.25
N PHE A 95 -1.28 3.59 6.80
CA PHE A 95 -1.22 4.59 7.87
C PHE A 95 -0.63 4.02 9.16
N ALA A 96 -1.01 2.81 9.54
CA ALA A 96 -0.43 2.13 10.70
C ALA A 96 1.09 1.93 10.53
N THR A 97 1.52 1.52 9.33
CA THR A 97 2.95 1.36 8.99
C THR A 97 3.67 2.70 9.05
N LEU A 98 3.09 3.79 8.53
CA LEU A 98 3.66 5.13 8.62
C LEU A 98 3.91 5.54 10.08
N ALA A 99 2.94 5.32 10.96
CA ALA A 99 3.09 5.60 12.40
C ALA A 99 4.25 4.79 13.01
N GLY A 100 4.35 3.51 12.65
CA GLY A 100 5.48 2.65 13.01
C GLY A 100 6.82 3.19 12.51
N MET A 101 6.89 3.65 11.26
CA MET A 101 8.10 4.25 10.67
C MET A 101 8.53 5.53 11.40
N VAL A 102 7.58 6.38 11.81
CA VAL A 102 7.86 7.57 12.63
C VAL A 102 8.46 7.16 13.98
N ALA A 103 7.84 6.21 14.67
CA ALA A 103 8.35 5.69 15.95
C ALA A 103 9.76 5.09 15.79
N GLN A 104 9.95 4.23 14.78
CA GLN A 104 11.24 3.63 14.45
C GLN A 104 12.30 4.68 14.14
N GLY A 105 11.93 5.75 13.41
CA GLY A 105 12.83 6.86 13.08
C GLY A 105 13.26 7.66 14.31
N ILE A 106 12.35 7.95 15.23
CA ILE A 106 12.66 8.62 16.50
C ILE A 106 13.62 7.77 17.33
N VAL A 107 13.32 6.48 17.49
CA VAL A 107 14.18 5.54 18.22
C VAL A 107 15.52 5.35 17.51
N GLY A 108 15.54 5.31 16.18
CA GLY A 108 16.77 5.24 15.38
C GLY A 108 17.65 6.48 15.56
N ALA A 109 17.08 7.66 15.69
CA ALA A 109 17.83 8.89 15.98
C ALA A 109 18.49 8.85 17.37
N LYS A 110 17.80 8.30 18.38
CA LYS A 110 18.36 8.06 19.72
C LYS A 110 19.49 7.03 19.69
N LEU A 111 19.28 5.92 18.99
CA LEU A 111 20.31 4.90 18.78
C LEU A 111 21.57 5.49 18.12
N TYR A 112 21.40 6.37 17.13
CA TYR A 112 22.51 7.04 16.45
C TYR A 112 23.31 7.96 17.39
N LYS A 113 22.69 8.50 18.44
CA LYS A 113 23.34 9.29 19.50
C LYS A 113 24.02 8.43 20.57
N GLY A 114 23.95 7.10 20.46
CA GLY A 114 24.55 6.17 21.41
C GLY A 114 23.64 5.76 22.58
N GLU A 115 22.36 6.10 22.55
CA GLU A 115 21.42 5.64 23.57
C GLU A 115 21.18 4.12 23.46
N ASN A 116 21.01 3.45 24.59
CA ASN A 116 20.77 2.00 24.65
C ASN A 116 19.31 1.66 24.31
N VAL A 117 18.95 1.78 23.02
CA VAL A 117 17.60 1.53 22.49
C VAL A 117 17.62 0.60 21.27
N ARG A 118 18.69 -0.18 21.10
CA ARG A 118 18.89 -1.06 19.92
C ARG A 118 17.78 -2.10 19.79
N ASP A 119 17.39 -2.73 20.89
CA ASP A 119 16.36 -3.77 20.89
C ASP A 119 14.99 -3.19 20.49
N LEU A 120 14.66 -2.01 21.04
CA LEU A 120 13.44 -1.29 20.66
C LEU A 120 13.46 -0.87 19.18
N HIS A 121 14.59 -0.37 18.67
CA HIS A 121 14.73 -0.02 17.26
C HIS A 121 14.50 -1.24 16.36
N THR A 122 15.07 -2.39 16.74
CA THR A 122 14.96 -3.64 15.99
C THR A 122 13.54 -4.21 16.05
N ALA A 123 12.89 -4.17 17.20
CA ALA A 123 11.50 -4.60 17.36
C ALA A 123 10.53 -3.74 16.53
N LEU A 124 10.71 -2.41 16.55
CA LEU A 124 9.94 -1.49 15.70
C LEU A 124 10.21 -1.74 14.22
N ALA A 125 11.47 -1.99 13.83
CA ALA A 125 11.82 -2.34 12.46
C ALA A 125 11.14 -3.62 11.98
N ALA A 126 11.08 -4.66 12.82
CA ALA A 126 10.36 -5.89 12.51
C ALA A 126 8.85 -5.62 12.30
N GLY A 127 8.22 -4.86 13.20
CA GLY A 127 6.82 -4.47 13.06
C GLY A 127 6.54 -3.65 11.80
N VAL A 128 7.40 -2.67 11.50
CA VAL A 128 7.32 -1.86 10.27
C VAL A 128 7.47 -2.72 9.03
N ASN A 129 8.42 -3.66 8.98
CA ASN A 129 8.59 -4.55 7.84
C ASN A 129 7.36 -5.43 7.62
N ILE A 130 6.80 -6.02 8.68
CA ILE A 130 5.57 -6.81 8.60
C ILE A 130 4.42 -5.95 8.05
N GLY A 131 4.20 -4.76 8.63
CA GLY A 131 3.15 -3.84 8.16
C GLY A 131 3.36 -3.39 6.72
N TYR A 132 4.60 -3.07 6.34
CA TYR A 132 4.97 -2.62 5.02
C TYR A 132 4.75 -3.71 3.96
N PHE A 133 5.24 -4.92 4.17
CA PHE A 133 5.07 -6.01 3.20
C PHE A 133 3.62 -6.51 3.15
N THR A 134 2.88 -6.46 4.26
CA THR A 134 1.43 -6.68 4.26
C THR A 134 0.71 -5.63 3.40
N THR A 135 1.04 -4.36 3.59
CA THR A 135 0.52 -3.23 2.79
C THR A 135 0.83 -3.45 1.31
N ALA A 136 2.08 -3.75 0.95
CA ALA A 136 2.47 -4.02 -0.44
C ALA A 136 1.70 -5.21 -1.03
N GLY A 137 1.56 -6.30 -0.28
CA GLY A 137 0.82 -7.49 -0.70
C GLY A 137 -0.65 -7.21 -1.00
N LEU A 138 -1.32 -6.45 -0.13
CA LEU A 138 -2.72 -6.05 -0.31
C LEU A 138 -2.95 -5.30 -1.63
N SER A 139 -1.99 -4.50 -2.11
CA SER A 139 -2.10 -3.80 -3.40
C SER A 139 -1.70 -4.69 -4.58
N LEU A 140 -0.56 -5.39 -4.47
CA LEU A 140 0.01 -6.16 -5.58
C LEU A 140 -0.84 -7.40 -5.94
N PHE A 141 -1.48 -8.02 -4.96
CA PHE A 141 -2.28 -9.25 -5.17
C PHE A 141 -3.78 -8.99 -5.27
N ALA A 142 -4.24 -7.74 -5.19
CA ALA A 142 -5.66 -7.42 -5.35
C ALA A 142 -6.16 -7.79 -6.76
N PRO A 143 -7.40 -8.32 -6.89
CA PRO A 143 -8.03 -8.54 -8.19
C PRO A 143 -7.91 -7.30 -9.08
N PRO A 144 -7.75 -7.45 -10.41
CA PRO A 144 -7.60 -6.32 -11.32
C PRO A 144 -8.82 -5.41 -11.25
N LYS A 145 -8.65 -4.13 -11.55
CA LYS A 145 -9.77 -3.19 -11.75
C LYS A 145 -10.49 -3.50 -13.07
N MET A 146 -11.74 -3.04 -13.24
CA MET A 146 -12.44 -3.18 -14.52
C MET A 146 -11.86 -2.28 -15.61
N LEU A 147 -11.64 -1.00 -15.30
CA LEU A 147 -11.31 -0.01 -16.31
C LEU A 147 -9.80 0.26 -16.40
N ASN A 148 -9.36 0.48 -17.64
CA ASN A 148 -8.03 0.96 -17.92
C ASN A 148 -7.78 2.35 -17.29
N GLU A 149 -6.55 2.58 -16.87
CA GLU A 149 -6.11 3.92 -16.42
C GLU A 149 -6.25 4.95 -17.54
N ARG A 150 -6.75 6.15 -17.21
CA ARG A 150 -6.82 7.29 -18.14
C ARG A 150 -5.41 7.69 -18.64
N LYS A 151 -5.34 8.19 -19.87
CA LYS A 151 -4.11 8.80 -20.43
C LYS A 151 -3.83 10.12 -19.70
N GLY A 152 -2.55 10.52 -19.58
CA GLY A 152 -2.13 11.74 -18.85
C GLY A 152 -1.62 11.52 -17.42
N TYR A 153 -1.22 12.57 -16.72
CA TYR A 153 -0.74 12.50 -15.33
C TYR A 153 -1.91 12.28 -14.36
N SER A 154 -1.67 11.51 -13.30
CA SER A 154 -2.63 11.31 -12.21
C SER A 154 -1.91 11.02 -10.89
N SER A 155 -2.58 11.30 -9.79
CA SER A 155 -2.19 10.95 -8.42
C SER A 155 -1.78 9.47 -8.29
N ILE A 156 -2.52 8.58 -8.96
CA ILE A 156 -2.25 7.13 -8.99
C ILE A 156 -0.93 6.81 -9.70
N LYS A 157 -0.63 7.47 -10.83
CA LYS A 157 0.64 7.26 -11.53
C LYS A 157 1.81 7.76 -10.69
N LEU A 158 1.65 8.92 -10.07
CA LEU A 158 2.66 9.46 -9.15
C LEU A 158 2.91 8.50 -7.98
N HIS A 159 1.85 7.96 -7.38
CA HIS A 159 1.97 6.93 -6.34
C HIS A 159 2.74 5.71 -6.84
N LYS A 160 2.47 5.19 -8.05
CA LYS A 160 3.21 4.04 -8.60
C LYS A 160 4.71 4.31 -8.75
N TYR A 161 5.09 5.53 -9.17
CA TYR A 161 6.50 5.91 -9.22
C TYR A 161 7.11 6.00 -7.83
N LEU A 162 6.41 6.63 -6.88
CA LEU A 162 6.83 6.67 -5.48
C LEU A 162 6.89 5.26 -4.87
N ALA A 163 6.06 4.33 -5.33
CA ALA A 163 6.06 2.95 -4.88
C ALA A 163 7.32 2.19 -5.26
N ILE A 164 7.88 2.46 -6.44
CA ILE A 164 9.19 1.94 -6.84
C ILE A 164 10.25 2.47 -5.86
N VAL A 165 10.24 3.78 -5.58
CA VAL A 165 11.23 4.44 -4.71
C VAL A 165 11.14 3.97 -3.27
N HIS A 166 9.93 3.91 -2.68
CA HIS A 166 9.79 3.49 -1.29
C HIS A 166 10.08 2.00 -1.11
N LEU A 167 9.73 1.15 -2.09
CA LEU A 167 10.06 -0.28 -2.06
C LEU A 167 11.56 -0.53 -2.16
N SER A 168 12.24 0.09 -3.13
CA SER A 168 13.68 -0.07 -3.26
C SER A 168 14.41 0.45 -2.02
N SER A 169 13.95 1.58 -1.46
CA SER A 169 14.55 2.16 -0.25
C SER A 169 14.33 1.31 0.99
N MET A 170 13.15 0.67 1.15
CA MET A 170 12.90 -0.28 2.24
C MET A 170 13.79 -1.51 2.14
N ILE A 171 13.95 -2.07 0.95
CA ILE A 171 14.87 -3.21 0.72
C ILE A 171 16.31 -2.79 1.04
N ALA A 172 16.76 -1.65 0.52
CA ALA A 172 18.10 -1.12 0.78
C ALA A 172 18.35 -0.87 2.27
N THR A 173 17.36 -0.31 2.98
CA THR A 173 17.45 -0.07 4.44
C THR A 173 17.71 -1.37 5.21
N ASN A 174 16.98 -2.44 4.88
CA ASN A 174 17.12 -3.75 5.52
C ASN A 174 18.46 -4.44 5.17
N ILE A 175 18.88 -4.40 3.91
CA ILE A 175 20.17 -4.95 3.49
C ILE A 175 21.31 -4.24 4.23
N LEU A 176 21.29 -2.90 4.24
CA LEU A 176 22.32 -2.10 4.91
C LEU A 176 22.31 -2.35 6.43
N ALA A 177 21.14 -2.52 7.05
CA ALA A 177 21.03 -2.86 8.47
C ALA A 177 21.76 -4.17 8.81
N GLY A 178 21.56 -5.22 8.00
CA GLY A 178 22.24 -6.52 8.17
C GLY A 178 23.75 -6.47 7.98
N GLN A 179 24.27 -5.43 7.30
CA GLN A 179 25.70 -5.25 7.07
C GLN A 179 26.38 -4.36 8.12
N LEU A 180 25.65 -3.72 9.03
CA LEU A 180 26.20 -2.74 9.98
C LEU A 180 27.18 -3.35 10.99
N GLU A 181 27.01 -4.63 11.36
CA GLU A 181 27.89 -5.29 12.32
C GLU A 181 29.30 -5.49 11.75
N GLY A 182 29.40 -5.95 10.50
CA GLY A 182 30.66 -6.14 9.80
C GLY A 182 31.20 -4.88 9.11
N ASN A 183 30.36 -3.87 8.88
CA ASN A 183 30.76 -2.63 8.23
C ASN A 183 30.05 -1.39 8.82
N PRO A 184 30.50 -0.90 9.99
CA PRO A 184 29.91 0.27 10.64
C PRO A 184 29.94 1.56 9.80
N ARG A 185 30.79 1.63 8.77
CA ARG A 185 30.87 2.77 7.84
C ARG A 185 29.59 2.90 6.99
N LEU A 186 28.73 1.88 6.95
CA LEU A 186 27.46 1.90 6.23
C LEU A 186 26.34 2.64 6.96
N ARG A 187 26.52 3.03 8.23
CA ARG A 187 25.50 3.74 9.03
C ARG A 187 24.89 4.96 8.32
N PRO A 188 25.66 5.86 7.68
CA PRO A 188 25.08 7.01 6.97
C PRO A 188 24.20 6.60 5.80
N TYR A 189 24.57 5.53 5.07
CA TYR A 189 23.80 5.01 3.94
C TYR A 189 22.52 4.32 4.41
N HIS A 190 22.56 3.52 5.49
CA HIS A 190 21.36 2.94 6.11
C HIS A 190 20.37 4.05 6.50
N ARG A 191 20.88 5.12 7.13
CA ARG A 191 20.06 6.28 7.52
C ARG A 191 19.48 7.01 6.31
N ALA A 192 20.27 7.23 5.26
CA ALA A 192 19.80 7.87 4.04
C ALA A 192 18.71 7.04 3.33
N ALA A 193 18.91 5.72 3.24
CA ALA A 193 17.90 4.80 2.71
C ALA A 193 16.62 4.83 3.55
N ALA A 194 16.73 4.83 4.88
CA ALA A 194 15.58 4.89 5.78
C ALA A 194 14.78 6.19 5.62
N PHE A 195 15.46 7.34 5.52
CA PHE A 195 14.77 8.61 5.26
C PHE A 195 14.14 8.67 3.88
N THR A 196 14.79 8.09 2.86
CA THR A 196 14.24 8.01 1.51
C THR A 196 12.99 7.13 1.51
N ALA A 197 13.02 5.98 2.19
CA ALA A 197 11.87 5.10 2.36
C ALA A 197 10.71 5.84 3.05
N PHE A 198 10.97 6.47 4.20
CA PHE A 198 9.96 7.23 4.93
C PHE A 198 9.39 8.38 4.09
N GLY A 199 10.24 9.21 3.49
CA GLY A 199 9.81 10.39 2.73
C GLY A 199 8.98 10.02 1.49
N SER A 200 9.45 9.05 0.71
CA SER A 200 8.71 8.58 -0.47
C SER A 200 7.41 7.86 -0.08
N PHE A 201 7.39 7.07 1.00
CA PHE A 201 6.18 6.42 1.51
C PHE A 201 5.15 7.45 2.01
N ALA A 202 5.57 8.40 2.85
CA ALA A 202 4.70 9.46 3.36
C ALA A 202 4.13 10.32 2.22
N THR A 203 4.97 10.68 1.25
CA THR A 203 4.52 11.41 0.04
C THR A 203 3.51 10.59 -0.76
N ALA A 204 3.75 9.28 -0.91
CA ALA A 204 2.84 8.36 -1.60
C ALA A 204 1.44 8.31 -0.96
N MET A 205 1.35 8.50 0.36
CA MET A 205 0.08 8.61 1.08
C MET A 205 -0.63 9.95 0.86
N ILE A 206 0.13 11.04 0.74
CA ILE A 206 -0.42 12.38 0.51
C ILE A 206 -0.98 12.50 -0.90
N VAL A 207 -0.27 11.99 -1.91
CA VAL A 207 -0.65 12.17 -3.31
C VAL A 207 -1.90 11.38 -3.69
N ILE A 208 -2.18 10.24 -3.06
CA ILE A 208 -3.40 9.44 -3.31
C ILE A 208 -4.69 10.18 -2.86
N LYS A 209 -4.57 11.27 -2.10
CA LYS A 209 -5.69 11.96 -1.46
C LYS A 209 -6.47 12.92 -2.38
N PHE A 210 -6.21 12.95 -3.69
CA PHE A 210 -6.82 13.89 -4.65
C PHE A 210 -7.06 13.27 -6.03
#